data_AF-A0A7S2G2R5-F1
#
_entry.id   AF-A0A7S2G2R5-F1
#
_cell.length_a   1.000
_cell.length_b   1.000
_cell.length_c   1.000
_cell.angle_alpha   90.00
_cell.angle_beta   90.00
_cell.angle_gamma   90.00
#
_symmetry.space_group_name_H-M   'P 1'
#
loop_
_entity.id
_entity.type
_entity.pdbx_description
1 polymer ?
#
loop_
_entity_poly.entity_id
_entity_poly.type
_entity_poly.pdbx_seq_one_letter_code
_entity_poly.pdbx_strand_id
1 'polypeptide(L)'
;VIESGGGEAVEEGLAYLSQHNPNDLRAPRGTVDFGKGLKGLQRRFMPMGGALRPEQLSWLEGELAQLVREDEQAIVLTHVPIHPEATVPGGLLWNYDEVLAAFQRAGEGRVALVLAGHYHEGAYTLDRATGTHHVTLPSPLHAEE
;
A
#
# COMPACT_ATOMS: atom_id res chain seq x y z
N VAL A 1 -3.29 -8.15 -3.98
CA VAL A 1 -4.66 -7.58 -4.02
C VAL A 1 -5.61 -8.72 -3.73
N ILE A 2 -6.54 -8.55 -2.79
CA ILE A 2 -7.48 -9.61 -2.38
C ILE A 2 -8.30 -10.15 -3.57
N GLU A 3 -8.42 -9.40 -4.66
CA GLU A 3 -9.25 -9.79 -5.80
C GLU A 3 -8.59 -10.73 -6.84
N SER A 4 -7.38 -11.26 -6.64
CA SER A 4 -6.79 -12.18 -7.63
C SER A 4 -5.90 -13.31 -7.09
N GLY A 5 -5.86 -13.51 -5.76
CA GLY A 5 -5.20 -14.67 -5.17
C GLY A 5 -6.11 -15.90 -5.21
N GLY A 6 -5.54 -17.11 -5.26
CA GLY A 6 -6.31 -18.33 -5.01
C GLY A 6 -7.02 -18.29 -3.65
N GLY A 7 -7.98 -19.19 -3.41
CA GLY A 7 -8.85 -19.14 -2.21
C GLY A 7 -8.11 -19.01 -0.87
N GLU A 8 -6.91 -19.58 -0.75
CA GLU A 8 -6.05 -19.44 0.42
C GLU A 8 -5.59 -17.99 0.68
N ALA A 9 -5.16 -17.27 -0.35
CA ALA A 9 -4.72 -15.88 -0.23
C ALA A 9 -5.88 -14.93 0.10
N VAL A 10 -7.09 -15.27 -0.34
CA VAL A 10 -8.32 -14.53 0.03
C VAL A 10 -8.61 -14.71 1.52
N GLU A 11 -8.57 -15.94 2.02
CA GLU A 11 -8.80 -16.22 3.44
C GLU A 11 -7.72 -15.63 4.34
N GLU A 12 -6.45 -15.66 3.93
CA GLU A 12 -5.34 -15.00 4.64
C GLU A 12 -5.57 -13.48 4.74
N GLY A 13 -5.93 -12.83 3.62
CA GLY A 13 -6.24 -11.41 3.59
C GLY A 13 -7.45 -11.06 4.46
N LEU A 14 -8.50 -11.89 4.45
CA LEU A 14 -9.66 -11.72 5.32
C LEU A 14 -9.31 -11.92 6.80
N ALA A 15 -8.48 -12.90 7.13
CA ALA A 15 -8.03 -13.18 8.49
C ALA A 15 -7.19 -12.02 9.04
N TYR A 16 -6.29 -11.47 8.22
CA TYR A 16 -5.53 -10.26 8.58
C TYR A 16 -6.47 -9.06 8.76
N LEU A 17 -7.36 -8.81 7.79
CA LEU A 17 -8.28 -7.67 7.85
C LEU A 17 -9.23 -7.73 9.05
N SER A 18 -9.70 -8.93 9.42
CA SER A 18 -10.60 -9.16 10.57
C SER A 18 -9.96 -8.82 11.91
N GLN A 19 -8.62 -8.79 11.99
CA GLN A 19 -7.91 -8.38 13.21
C GLN A 19 -7.94 -6.85 13.41
N HIS A 20 -8.18 -6.09 12.33
CA HIS A 20 -8.08 -4.64 12.33
C HIS A 20 -9.40 -3.93 12.04
N ASN A 21 -10.31 -4.55 11.29
CA ASN A 21 -11.63 -4.02 10.97
C ASN A 21 -12.71 -4.76 11.78
N PRO A 22 -13.47 -4.07 12.66
CA PRO A 22 -14.47 -4.71 13.53
C PRO A 22 -15.80 -5.04 12.81
N ASN A 23 -15.94 -4.71 11.53
CA ASN A 23 -17.17 -4.89 10.77
C ASN A 23 -17.23 -6.28 10.11
N ASP A 24 -18.43 -6.74 9.74
CA ASP A 24 -18.62 -8.02 9.06
C ASP A 24 -18.15 -7.95 7.60
N LEU A 25 -16.90 -8.37 7.37
CA LEU A 25 -16.21 -8.35 6.08
C LEU A 25 -16.79 -9.32 5.05
N ARG A 26 -17.61 -10.29 5.46
CA ARG A 26 -18.24 -11.27 4.57
C ARG A 26 -19.69 -10.90 4.22
N ALA A 27 -20.21 -9.82 4.79
CA ALA A 27 -21.54 -9.33 4.47
C ALA A 27 -21.66 -8.96 2.97
N PRO A 28 -22.86 -9.10 2.36
CA PRO A 28 -23.06 -8.70 0.97
C PRO A 28 -22.65 -7.24 0.70
N ARG A 29 -22.04 -6.97 -0.46
CA ARG A 29 -21.61 -5.61 -0.82
C ARG A 29 -22.78 -4.61 -0.67
N GLY A 30 -22.49 -3.47 -0.04
CA GLY A 30 -23.47 -2.40 0.20
C GLY A 30 -24.35 -2.57 1.44
N THR A 31 -24.22 -3.67 2.19
CA THR A 31 -25.02 -3.88 3.43
C THR A 31 -24.32 -3.44 4.71
N VAL A 32 -22.99 -3.32 4.66
CA VAL A 32 -22.15 -2.93 5.79
C VAL A 32 -21.29 -1.73 5.39
N ASP A 33 -21.26 -0.72 6.25
CA ASP A 33 -20.25 0.33 6.19
C ASP A 33 -18.94 -0.19 6.80
N PHE A 34 -18.04 -0.66 5.94
CA PHE A 34 -16.73 -1.18 6.37
C PHE A 34 -15.84 -0.13 7.05
N GLY A 35 -16.14 1.16 6.87
CA GLY A 35 -15.41 2.26 7.51
C GLY A 35 -15.93 2.59 8.92
N LYS A 36 -17.06 2.02 9.34
CA LYS A 36 -17.69 2.35 10.62
C LYS A 36 -16.75 2.00 11.77
N GLY A 37 -16.51 2.99 12.63
CA GLY A 37 -15.60 2.85 13.79
C GLY A 37 -14.12 3.05 13.47
N LEU A 38 -13.71 3.07 12.20
CA LEU A 38 -12.32 3.32 11.80
C LEU A 38 -12.02 4.83 11.74
N LYS A 39 -10.90 5.23 12.35
CA LYS A 39 -10.47 6.64 12.47
C LYS A 39 -9.04 6.83 11.98
N GLY A 40 -8.76 8.00 11.40
CA GLY A 40 -7.44 8.34 10.88
C GLY A 40 -6.92 7.27 9.90
N LEU A 41 -5.65 6.88 10.03
CA LEU A 41 -5.03 5.86 9.19
C LEU A 41 -5.58 4.45 9.39
N GLN A 42 -6.37 4.18 10.45
CA GLN A 42 -7.05 2.89 10.59
C GLN A 42 -8.13 2.69 9.51
N ARG A 43 -8.57 3.77 8.85
CA ARG A 43 -9.48 3.69 7.70
C ARG A 43 -8.88 2.95 6.50
N ARG A 44 -7.58 2.64 6.49
CA ARG A 44 -6.94 1.84 5.44
C ARG A 44 -7.38 0.39 5.41
N PHE A 45 -7.88 -0.12 6.54
CA PHE A 45 -8.34 -1.50 6.68
C PHE A 45 -9.72 -1.69 6.03
N MET A 46 -9.79 -1.45 4.71
CA MET A 46 -10.97 -1.66 3.86
C MET A 46 -10.76 -2.89 2.97
N PRO A 47 -11.82 -3.61 2.59
CA PRO A 47 -11.72 -4.77 1.70
C PRO A 47 -11.10 -4.47 0.32
N MET A 48 -11.16 -3.22 -0.15
CA MET A 48 -10.56 -2.79 -1.42
C MET A 48 -9.03 -2.57 -1.33
N GLY A 49 -8.45 -2.65 -0.14
CA GLY A 49 -7.02 -2.49 0.09
C GLY A 49 -6.25 -3.81 -0.02
N GLY A 50 -5.11 -3.87 0.68
CA GLY A 50 -4.31 -5.08 0.80
C GLY A 50 -2.99 -4.83 1.53
N ALA A 51 -2.21 -5.90 1.66
CA ALA A 51 -0.88 -5.91 2.28
C ALA A 51 0.13 -6.63 1.39
N LEU A 52 1.42 -6.42 1.65
CA LEU A 52 2.45 -7.38 1.26
C LEU A 52 2.44 -8.54 2.26
N ARG A 53 2.46 -9.78 1.76
CA ARG A 53 2.68 -10.95 2.61
C ARG A 53 4.12 -11.00 3.14
N PRO A 54 4.39 -11.75 4.23
CA PRO A 54 5.73 -11.90 4.76
C PRO A 54 6.79 -12.29 3.72
N GLU A 55 6.45 -13.19 2.78
CA GLU A 55 7.38 -13.61 1.72
C GLU A 55 7.65 -12.49 0.71
N GLN A 56 6.64 -11.66 0.40
CA GLN A 56 6.81 -10.52 -0.49
C GLN A 56 7.62 -9.41 0.16
N LEU A 57 7.42 -9.18 1.47
CA LEU A 57 8.19 -8.21 2.23
C LEU A 57 9.65 -8.66 2.36
N SER A 58 9.89 -9.93 2.69
CA SER A 58 11.24 -10.49 2.77
C SER A 58 11.97 -10.46 1.42
N TRP A 59 11.26 -10.73 0.32
CA TRP A 59 11.80 -10.57 -1.02
C TRP A 59 12.19 -9.10 -1.30
N LEU A 60 11.29 -8.15 -1.01
CA LEU A 60 11.57 -6.72 -1.18
C LEU A 60 12.80 -6.26 -0.39
N GLU A 61 12.94 -6.71 0.85
CA GLU A 61 14.13 -6.41 1.67
C GLU A 61 15.42 -6.97 1.06
N GLY A 62 15.36 -8.16 0.44
CA GLY A 62 16.47 -8.76 -0.29
C GLY A 62 16.89 -7.93 -1.50
N GLU A 63 15.93 -7.50 -2.31
CA GLU A 63 16.17 -6.62 -3.47
C GLU A 63 16.80 -5.29 -3.01
N LEU A 64 16.24 -4.65 -1.98
CA LEU A 64 16.76 -3.40 -1.44
C LEU A 64 18.20 -3.55 -0.90
N ALA A 65 18.49 -4.66 -0.22
CA ALA A 65 19.85 -4.96 0.25
C ALA A 65 20.82 -5.17 -0.92
N GLN A 66 20.36 -5.72 -2.05
CA GLN A 66 21.16 -5.83 -3.27
C GLN A 66 21.47 -4.46 -3.86
N LEU A 67 20.49 -3.55 -3.98
CA LEU A 67 20.71 -2.19 -4.46
C LEU A 67 21.78 -1.46 -3.64
N VAL A 68 21.77 -1.65 -2.31
CA VAL A 68 22.80 -1.07 -1.43
C VAL A 68 24.19 -1.63 -1.73
N ARG A 69 24.31 -2.95 -1.97
CA ARG A 69 25.60 -3.59 -2.30
C ARG A 69 26.13 -3.18 -3.66
N GLU A 70 25.25 -2.94 -4.61
CA GLU A 70 25.57 -2.64 -6.01
C GLU A 70 25.64 -1.12 -6.28
N ASP A 71 25.38 -0.31 -5.25
CA ASP A 71 25.28 1.15 -5.31
C ASP A 71 24.25 1.67 -6.34
N GLU A 72 23.11 0.98 -6.42
CA GLU A 72 22.03 1.28 -7.35
C GLU A 72 20.84 1.96 -6.64
N GLN A 73 19.87 2.37 -7.46
CA GLN A 73 18.58 2.92 -7.05
C GLN A 73 17.45 2.19 -7.78
N ALA A 74 16.29 2.09 -7.15
CA ALA A 74 15.10 1.48 -7.75
C ALA A 74 13.93 2.45 -7.89
N ILE A 75 13.06 2.12 -8.85
CA ILE A 75 11.70 2.63 -8.97
C ILE A 75 10.75 1.50 -8.58
N VAL A 76 9.85 1.74 -7.65
CA VAL A 76 8.85 0.77 -7.20
C VAL A 76 7.51 1.07 -7.86
N LEU A 77 6.91 0.06 -8.48
CA LEU A 77 5.58 0.13 -9.07
C LEU A 77 4.60 -0.67 -8.21
N THR A 78 3.52 -0.03 -7.79
CA THR A 78 2.47 -0.66 -6.99
C THR A 78 1.09 -0.20 -7.47
N HIS A 79 0.06 -0.99 -7.22
CA HIS A 79 -1.30 -0.49 -7.39
C HIS A 79 -1.71 0.40 -6.19
N VAL A 80 -1.43 -0.04 -4.97
CA VAL A 80 -1.87 0.62 -3.74
C VAL A 80 -0.77 1.55 -3.20
N PRO A 81 -1.07 2.83 -2.92
CA PRO A 81 -0.15 3.79 -2.32
C PRO A 81 0.44 3.33 -0.97
N ILE A 82 1.71 3.66 -0.76
CA ILE A 82 2.48 3.28 0.43
C ILE A 82 2.63 4.47 1.41
N HIS A 83 2.77 5.70 0.94
CA HIS A 83 2.94 6.84 1.85
C HIS A 83 1.58 7.44 2.25
N PRO A 84 1.31 7.70 3.55
CA PRO A 84 0.04 8.26 4.02
C PRO A 84 -0.36 9.59 3.39
N GLU A 85 0.62 10.40 2.99
CA GLU A 85 0.40 11.69 2.34
C GLU A 85 0.29 11.61 0.80
N ALA A 86 0.51 10.43 0.22
CA ALA A 86 0.36 10.20 -1.22
C ALA A 86 -1.00 9.55 -1.56
N THR A 87 -1.98 9.60 -0.66
CA THR A 87 -3.32 9.03 -0.83
C THR A 87 -4.27 9.54 0.25
N VAL A 88 -5.54 9.13 0.20
CA VAL A 88 -6.46 9.23 1.33
C VAL A 88 -6.31 8.01 2.26
N PRO A 89 -6.67 8.11 3.55
CA PRO A 89 -6.50 7.00 4.48
C PRO A 89 -7.09 5.65 4.03
N GLY A 90 -8.22 5.66 3.32
CA GLY A 90 -8.85 4.44 2.81
C GLY A 90 -8.15 3.79 1.61
N GLY A 91 -7.25 4.51 0.95
CA GLY A 91 -6.47 4.03 -0.20
C GLY A 91 -5.01 3.75 0.15
N LEU A 92 -4.68 3.57 1.42
CA LEU A 92 -3.34 3.28 1.91
C LEU A 92 -3.13 1.77 2.06
N LEU A 93 -1.93 1.28 1.78
CA LEU A 93 -1.56 -0.11 2.02
C LEU A 93 -1.71 -0.47 3.51
N TRP A 94 -2.20 -1.67 3.83
CA TRP A 94 -2.49 -2.05 5.21
C TRP A 94 -1.24 -2.07 6.09
N ASN A 95 -0.15 -2.67 5.60
CA ASN A 95 1.15 -2.70 6.25
C ASN A 95 2.14 -1.73 5.59
N TYR A 96 1.65 -0.54 5.24
CA TYR A 96 2.48 0.52 4.65
C TYR A 96 3.72 0.85 5.49
N ASP A 97 3.60 0.77 6.82
CA ASP A 97 4.63 1.05 7.78
C ASP A 97 5.80 0.05 7.71
N GLU A 98 5.50 -1.23 7.47
CA GLU A 98 6.54 -2.25 7.27
C GLU A 98 7.36 -1.97 6.00
N VAL A 99 6.68 -1.53 4.93
CA VAL A 99 7.31 -1.20 3.64
C VAL A 99 8.14 0.09 3.74
N LEU A 100 7.61 1.15 4.37
CA LEU A 100 8.39 2.37 4.61
C LEU A 100 9.59 2.11 5.51
N ALA A 101 9.46 1.24 6.51
CA ALA A 101 10.58 0.85 7.35
C ALA A 101 11.66 0.09 6.54
N ALA A 102 11.26 -0.73 5.55
CA ALA A 102 12.21 -1.38 4.64
C ALA A 102 12.96 -0.35 3.78
N PHE A 103 12.27 0.67 3.25
CA PHE A 103 12.91 1.76 2.51
C PHE A 103 13.89 2.56 3.37
N GLN A 104 13.50 2.87 4.62
CA GLN A 104 14.38 3.54 5.58
C GLN A 104 15.64 2.71 5.90
N ARG A 105 15.51 1.38 6.05
CA ARG A 105 16.66 0.49 6.26
C ARG A 105 17.60 0.42 5.06
N ALA A 106 17.07 0.48 3.83
CA ALA A 106 17.88 0.53 2.61
C ALA A 106 18.75 1.80 2.57
N GLY A 107 18.25 2.90 3.14
CA GLY A 107 18.95 4.16 3.25
C GLY A 107 18.47 5.19 2.24
N GLU A 108 18.83 6.44 2.50
CA GLU A 108 18.38 7.60 1.72
C GLU A 108 18.76 7.46 0.24
N GLY A 109 17.80 7.69 -0.64
CA GLY A 109 17.96 7.68 -2.09
C GLY A 109 17.95 6.28 -2.72
N ARG A 110 17.89 5.17 -1.98
CA ARG A 110 17.87 3.83 -2.58
C ARG A 110 16.58 3.52 -3.33
N VAL A 111 15.45 4.02 -2.84
CA VAL A 111 14.21 4.06 -3.59
C VAL A 111 14.02 5.50 -4.06
N ALA A 112 14.21 5.74 -5.36
CA ALA A 112 14.10 7.10 -5.89
C ALA A 112 12.62 7.52 -6.06
N LEU A 113 11.79 6.57 -6.50
CA LEU A 113 10.41 6.84 -6.88
C LEU A 113 9.51 5.62 -6.60
N VAL A 114 8.34 5.88 -6.01
CA VAL A 114 7.20 4.97 -5.96
C VAL A 114 6.10 5.52 -6.85
N LEU A 115 5.68 4.74 -7.85
CA LEU A 115 4.50 5.03 -8.66
C LEU A 115 3.35 4.12 -8.21
N ALA A 116 2.26 4.75 -7.79
CA ALA A 116 1.05 4.11 -7.34
C ALA A 116 -0.18 4.53 -8.17
N GLY A 117 -1.27 3.78 -8.04
CA GLY A 117 -2.59 4.16 -8.53
C GLY A 117 -3.60 4.16 -7.38
N HIS A 118 -4.76 3.52 -7.60
CA HIS A 118 -5.82 3.29 -6.61
C HIS A 118 -6.56 4.53 -6.10
N TYR A 119 -5.87 5.64 -5.80
CA TYR A 119 -6.49 6.91 -5.50
C TYR A 119 -6.64 7.76 -6.76
N HIS A 120 -7.85 7.79 -7.31
CA HIS A 120 -8.11 8.32 -8.65
C HIS A 120 -7.87 9.82 -8.82
N GLU A 121 -7.92 10.61 -7.75
CA GLU A 121 -7.59 12.04 -7.79
C GLU A 121 -6.08 12.29 -7.95
N GLY A 122 -5.26 11.27 -7.65
CA GLY A 122 -3.82 11.38 -7.59
C GLY A 122 -3.31 12.16 -6.37
N ALA A 123 -2.02 12.02 -6.10
CA ALA A 123 -1.34 12.73 -5.01
C ALA A 123 0.18 12.63 -5.16
N TYR A 124 0.89 13.51 -4.46
CA TYR A 124 2.35 13.51 -4.42
C TYR A 124 2.84 13.91 -3.03
N THR A 125 3.90 13.24 -2.57
CA THR A 125 4.70 13.69 -1.43
C THR A 125 6.16 13.25 -1.59
N LEU A 126 7.07 13.99 -0.97
CA LEU A 126 8.48 13.63 -0.82
C LEU A 126 8.69 13.13 0.61
N ASP A 127 9.00 11.85 0.77
CA ASP A 127 9.41 11.33 2.06
C ASP A 127 10.82 11.82 2.38
N ARG A 128 10.92 12.79 3.29
CA ARG A 128 12.20 13.38 3.70
C ARG A 128 13.09 12.42 4.48
N ALA A 129 12.55 11.35 5.06
CA ALA A 129 13.35 10.39 5.80
C ALA A 129 14.15 9.46 4.88
N THR A 130 13.65 9.22 3.67
CA THR A 130 14.25 8.31 2.68
C THR A 130 14.69 8.98 1.40
N GLY A 131 14.28 10.23 1.16
CA GLY A 131 14.45 10.91 -0.13
C GLY A 131 13.55 10.36 -1.24
N THR A 132 12.56 9.51 -0.91
CA THR A 132 11.71 8.82 -1.89
C THR A 132 10.58 9.73 -2.36
N HIS A 133 10.42 9.87 -3.68
CA HIS A 133 9.22 10.48 -4.26
C HIS A 133 8.09 9.46 -4.26
N HIS A 134 6.95 9.77 -3.65
CA HIS A 134 5.74 8.96 -3.78
C HIS A 134 4.73 9.68 -4.66
N VAL A 135 4.43 9.10 -5.81
CA VAL A 135 3.50 9.65 -6.80
C VAL A 135 2.36 8.67 -7.00
N THR A 136 1.15 9.11 -6.69
CA THR A 136 -0.08 8.40 -7.04
C THR A 136 -0.68 9.04 -8.27
N LEU A 137 -0.74 8.29 -9.35
CA LEU A 137 -1.21 8.77 -10.65
C LEU A 137 -2.74 8.96 -10.64
N PRO A 138 -3.25 10.11 -11.12
CA PRO A 138 -4.67 10.27 -11.37
C PRO A 138 -5.18 9.21 -12.34
N SER A 139 -6.43 8.79 -12.14
CA SER A 139 -7.05 7.78 -12.99
C SER A 139 -7.41 8.39 -14.36
N PRO A 140 -7.05 7.74 -15.48
CA PRO A 140 -7.53 8.15 -16.80
C PRO A 140 -9.07 8.14 -16.91
N LEU A 141 -9.78 7.43 -16.02
CA LEU A 141 -11.24 7.44 -15.95
C LEU A 141 -11.82 8.84 -15.68
N HIS A 142 -11.05 9.72 -15.04
CA HIS A 142 -11.45 11.10 -14.73
C HIS A 142 -10.86 12.12 -15.72
N ALA A 143 -10.22 11.67 -16.80
CA ALA A 143 -9.70 12.57 -17.81
C ALA A 143 -10.85 13.22 -18.60
N GLU A 144 -10.78 14.53 -18.79
CA GLU A 144 -11.63 15.23 -19.76
C GLU A 144 -11.18 14.87 -21.18
N GLU A 145 -12.14 14.79 -22.12
CA GLU A 145 -11.88 14.50 -23.54
C GLU A 145 -11.05 15.59 -24.25
#